data_AF-A0A1L3GEM5-F1
#
_entry.id   AF-A0A1L3GEM5-F1
#
_cell.length_a   1.000
_cell.length_b   1.000
_cell.length_c   1.000
_cell.angle_alpha   90.00
_cell.angle_beta   90.00
_cell.angle_gamma   90.00
#
_symmetry.space_group_name_H-M   'P 1'
#
loop_
_entity.id
_entity.type
_entity.pdbx_description
1 polymer ?
#
loop_
_entity_poly.entity_id
_entity_poly.type
_entity_poly.pdbx_seq_one_letter_code
_entity_poly.pdbx_strand_id
1 'polypeptide(L)'
;MREKRHPGGAAALRLTPLNRLASLKLKAAGVSEHPVVLPVFQLMSWGLADCACLVHEETADELVQLVWQPDQRAALDYLLANVPGGATAFQRRLLRMPPRAAARALLGAFDLRLRSDPRNPFP
;
A
#
# COMPACT_ATOMS: atom_id res chain seq x y z
N MET A 1 2.83 -21.22 -27.94
CA MET A 1 3.86 -20.60 -27.08
C MET A 1 3.28 -20.44 -25.69
N ARG A 2 3.84 -21.10 -24.68
CA ARG A 2 3.34 -21.06 -23.29
C ARG A 2 3.87 -19.80 -22.61
N GLU A 3 2.99 -18.86 -22.27
CA GLU A 3 3.32 -17.75 -21.37
C GLU A 3 3.76 -18.31 -20.02
N LYS A 4 5.05 -18.16 -19.71
CA LYS A 4 5.59 -18.36 -18.37
C LYS A 4 5.07 -17.21 -17.50
N ARG A 5 3.86 -17.34 -16.94
CA ARG A 5 3.44 -16.51 -15.80
C ARG A 5 4.40 -16.83 -14.66
N HIS A 6 5.36 -15.95 -14.39
CA HIS A 6 6.26 -16.06 -13.26
C HIS A 6 5.45 -15.82 -11.97
N PRO A 7 5.18 -16.83 -11.14
CA PRO A 7 4.50 -16.62 -9.85
C PRO A 7 5.45 -15.99 -8.81
N GLY A 8 6.72 -15.76 -9.15
CA GLY A 8 7.76 -15.29 -8.23
C GLY A 8 7.74 -13.79 -7.93
N GLY A 9 7.10 -12.96 -8.76
CA GLY A 9 7.10 -11.50 -8.59
C GLY A 9 6.36 -11.07 -7.32
N ALA A 10 5.06 -11.38 -7.23
CA ALA A 10 4.24 -11.00 -6.07
C ALA A 10 4.74 -11.63 -4.75
N ALA A 11 5.17 -12.90 -4.79
CA ALA A 11 5.73 -13.58 -3.62
C ALA A 11 7.00 -12.89 -3.10
N ALA A 12 7.90 -12.45 -3.98
CA ALA A 12 9.07 -11.68 -3.59
C ALA A 12 8.70 -10.31 -3.02
N LEU A 13 7.67 -9.64 -3.57
CA LEU A 13 7.19 -8.35 -3.07
C LEU A 13 6.62 -8.44 -1.66
N ARG A 14 5.94 -9.53 -1.31
CA ARG A 14 5.45 -9.77 0.06
C ARG A 14 6.58 -9.83 1.09
N LEU A 15 7.79 -10.21 0.67
CA LEU A 15 8.95 -10.29 1.55
C LEU A 15 9.65 -8.94 1.76
N THR A 16 9.27 -7.89 1.04
CA THR A 16 9.82 -6.55 1.25
C THR A 16 9.56 -6.08 2.69
N PRO A 17 10.44 -5.23 3.27
CA PRO A 17 10.28 -4.76 4.65
C PRO A 17 8.93 -4.10 4.91
N LEU A 18 8.42 -3.31 3.96
CA LEU A 18 7.13 -2.64 4.09
C LEU A 18 5.96 -3.63 4.10
N ASN A 19 5.95 -4.63 3.20
CA ASN A 19 4.90 -5.62 3.18
C ASN A 19 4.94 -6.55 4.40
N ARG A 20 6.12 -6.94 4.87
CA ARG A 20 6.26 -7.68 6.14
C ARG A 20 5.72 -6.88 7.33
N LEU A 21 6.03 -5.58 7.37
CA LEU A 21 5.50 -4.69 8.39
C LEU A 21 3.97 -4.61 8.32
N ALA A 22 3.41 -4.44 7.13
CA ALA A 22 1.97 -4.36 6.94
C ALA A 22 1.27 -5.67 7.31
N SER A 23 1.84 -6.84 6.96
CA SER A 23 1.37 -8.16 7.44
C SER A 23 1.33 -8.22 8.97
N LEU A 24 2.39 -7.75 9.65
CA LEU A 24 2.40 -7.70 11.12
C LEU A 24 1.30 -6.80 11.69
N LYS A 25 1.01 -5.66 11.04
CA LYS A 25 -0.08 -4.76 11.46
C LYS A 25 -1.46 -5.38 11.23
N LEU A 26 -1.68 -6.03 10.08
CA LEU A 26 -2.92 -6.75 9.79
C LEU A 26 -3.17 -7.86 10.81
N LYS A 27 -2.13 -8.67 11.10
CA LYS A 27 -2.19 -9.71 12.12
C LYS A 27 -2.51 -9.14 13.51
N ALA A 28 -1.85 -8.05 13.91
CA ALA A 28 -2.12 -7.38 15.18
C ALA A 28 -3.54 -6.79 15.26
N ALA A 29 -4.15 -6.47 14.12
CA ALA A 29 -5.53 -6.01 14.01
C ALA A 29 -6.56 -7.14 13.91
N GLY A 30 -6.14 -8.41 13.92
CA GLY A 30 -7.03 -9.56 13.73
C GLY A 30 -7.57 -9.72 12.31
N VAL A 31 -6.92 -9.07 11.33
CA VAL A 31 -7.34 -9.12 9.92
C VAL A 31 -6.60 -10.25 9.21
N SER A 32 -7.34 -11.17 8.60
CA SER A 32 -6.78 -12.23 7.77
C SER A 32 -6.18 -11.65 6.49
N GLU A 33 -4.93 -12.00 6.19
CA GLU A 33 -4.27 -11.55 4.97
C GLU A 33 -4.92 -12.15 3.72
N HIS A 34 -5.12 -11.32 2.71
CA HIS A 34 -5.61 -11.75 1.41
C HIS A 34 -4.44 -12.34 0.60
N PRO A 35 -4.61 -13.52 -0.03
CA PRO A 35 -3.51 -14.22 -0.70
C PRO A 35 -2.99 -13.48 -1.94
N VAL A 36 -3.86 -12.72 -2.61
CA VAL A 36 -3.56 -12.06 -3.90
C VAL A 36 -3.16 -10.60 -3.75
N VAL A 37 -3.57 -9.93 -2.66
CA VAL A 37 -3.30 -8.49 -2.46
C VAL A 37 -2.04 -8.34 -1.63
N LEU A 38 -1.17 -7.38 -1.99
CA LEU A 38 -0.01 -7.07 -1.19
C LEU A 38 -0.42 -6.54 0.19
N PRO A 39 0.24 -6.96 1.28
CA PRO A 39 -0.13 -6.57 2.64
C PRO A 39 -0.24 -5.05 2.85
N VAL A 40 0.61 -4.24 2.21
CA VAL A 40 0.55 -2.79 2.33
C VAL A 40 -0.77 -2.21 1.80
N PHE A 41 -1.22 -2.68 0.64
CA PHE A 41 -2.48 -2.21 0.05
C PHE A 41 -3.66 -2.72 0.85
N GLN A 42 -3.63 -3.97 1.31
CA GLN A 42 -4.67 -4.49 2.18
C GLN A 42 -4.78 -3.71 3.49
N LEU A 43 -3.66 -3.31 4.10
CA LEU A 43 -3.66 -2.47 5.30
C LEU A 43 -4.26 -1.09 5.03
N MET A 44 -3.99 -0.50 3.86
CA MET A 44 -4.59 0.77 3.43
C MET A 44 -6.10 0.62 3.21
N SER A 45 -6.54 -0.41 2.48
CA SER A 45 -7.96 -0.69 2.24
C SER A 45 -8.72 -0.96 3.54
N TRP A 46 -8.10 -1.70 4.48
CA TRP A 46 -8.66 -1.88 5.82
C TRP A 46 -8.78 -0.57 6.59
N GLY A 47 -7.79 0.33 6.44
CA GLY A 47 -7.82 1.66 7.03
C GLY A 47 -8.93 2.56 6.47
N LEU A 48 -9.22 2.47 5.17
CA LEU A 48 -10.28 3.25 4.53
C LEU A 48 -11.65 2.96 5.12
N ALA A 49 -11.98 1.70 5.39
CA ALA A 49 -13.26 1.29 5.96
C ALA A 49 -13.55 1.93 7.33
N ASP A 50 -12.51 2.32 8.07
CA ASP A 50 -12.61 2.98 9.39
C ASP A 50 -12.39 4.51 9.32
N CYS A 51 -11.97 5.05 8.15
CA CYS A 51 -11.48 6.42 8.00
C CYS A 51 -12.16 7.22 6.88
N ALA A 52 -13.39 6.85 6.50
CA ALA A 52 -14.14 7.49 5.41
C ALA A 52 -14.20 9.04 5.48
N CYS A 53 -14.00 9.65 6.65
CA CYS A 53 -14.00 11.12 6.81
C CYS A 53 -12.66 11.83 6.54
N LEU A 54 -11.54 11.10 6.39
CA LEU A 54 -10.18 11.68 6.33
C LEU A 54 -9.51 11.55 4.97
N VAL A 55 -10.12 10.79 4.07
CA VAL A 55 -9.54 10.44 2.77
C VAL A 55 -10.53 10.83 1.70
N HIS A 56 -10.06 11.52 0.65
CA HIS A 56 -10.93 11.94 -0.45
C HIS A 56 -11.40 10.72 -1.24
N GLU A 57 -12.60 10.76 -1.82
CA GLU A 57 -13.14 9.66 -2.63
C GLU A 57 -12.16 9.23 -3.73
N GLU A 58 -11.50 10.19 -4.38
CA GLU A 58 -10.45 9.96 -5.38
C GLU A 58 -9.30 9.07 -4.87
N THR A 59 -8.90 9.21 -3.61
CA THR A 59 -7.83 8.38 -3.04
C THR A 59 -8.29 6.94 -2.82
N ALA A 60 -9.56 6.72 -2.51
CA ALA A 60 -10.12 5.38 -2.39
C ALA A 60 -10.18 4.70 -3.76
N ASP A 61 -10.64 5.42 -4.78
CA ASP A 61 -10.72 4.93 -6.15
C ASP A 61 -9.34 4.58 -6.73
N GLU A 62 -8.36 5.47 -6.55
CA GLU A 62 -6.98 5.24 -6.98
C GLU A 62 -6.32 4.06 -6.25
N LEU A 63 -6.62 3.88 -4.95
CA LEU A 63 -6.14 2.70 -4.23
C LEU A 63 -6.74 1.41 -4.81
N VAL A 64 -8.03 1.41 -5.16
CA VAL A 64 -8.67 0.26 -5.82
C VAL A 64 -7.97 -0.04 -7.14
N GLN A 65 -7.71 0.98 -7.96
CA GLN A 65 -7.00 0.78 -9.23
C GLN A 65 -5.60 0.18 -9.02
N LEU A 66 -4.83 0.68 -8.07
CA LEU A 66 -3.49 0.17 -7.75
C LEU A 66 -3.50 -1.27 -7.25
N VAL A 67 -4.50 -1.67 -6.45
CA VAL A 67 -4.66 -3.05 -5.99
C VAL A 67 -4.82 -4.01 -7.16
N TRP A 68 -5.51 -3.59 -8.22
CA TRP A 68 -5.80 -4.42 -9.39
C TRP A 68 -4.77 -4.31 -10.51
N GLN A 69 -3.71 -3.49 -10.34
CA GLN A 69 -2.66 -3.37 -11.34
C GLN A 69 -1.94 -4.72 -11.58
N PRO A 70 -1.68 -5.11 -12.84
CA PRO A 70 -0.93 -6.31 -13.17
C PRO A 70 0.53 -6.24 -12.66
N ASP A 71 1.13 -5.05 -12.66
CA ASP A 71 2.46 -4.82 -12.11
C ASP A 71 2.40 -4.27 -10.68
N GLN A 72 2.30 -5.20 -9.73
CA GLN A 72 2.33 -4.89 -8.30
C GLN A 72 3.67 -4.30 -7.83
N ARG A 73 4.76 -4.45 -8.58
CA ARG A 73 6.06 -3.82 -8.26
C ARG A 73 5.99 -2.33 -8.55
N ALA A 74 5.52 -1.98 -9.75
CA ALA A 74 5.35 -0.59 -10.15
C ALA A 74 4.39 0.14 -9.21
N ALA A 75 3.29 -0.49 -8.81
CA ALA A 75 2.35 0.07 -7.83
C ALA A 75 3.02 0.35 -6.46
N LEU A 76 3.87 -0.57 -5.97
CA LEU A 76 4.59 -0.38 -4.71
C LEU A 76 5.65 0.71 -4.81
N ASP A 77 6.42 0.73 -5.90
CA ASP A 77 7.43 1.76 -6.14
C ASP A 77 6.77 3.15 -6.28
N TYR A 78 5.61 3.22 -6.92
CA TYR A 78 4.79 4.44 -7.01
C TYR A 78 4.39 4.98 -5.62
N LEU A 79 3.92 4.10 -4.73
CA LEU A 79 3.59 4.47 -3.35
C LEU A 79 4.82 5.00 -2.59
N LEU A 80 6.00 4.43 -2.85
CA LEU A 80 7.23 4.73 -2.11
C LEU A 80 7.98 5.97 -2.62
N ALA A 81 7.80 6.35 -3.90
CA ALA A 81 8.62 7.35 -4.58
C ALA A 81 8.61 8.74 -3.92
N ASN A 82 7.53 9.14 -3.25
CA ASN A 82 7.40 10.48 -2.65
C ASN A 82 7.07 10.45 -1.15
N VAL A 83 7.45 9.39 -0.46
CA VAL A 83 7.28 9.31 0.98
C VAL A 83 8.21 10.33 1.67
N PRO A 84 7.69 11.29 2.45
CA PRO A 84 8.51 12.30 3.11
C PRO A 84 9.56 11.67 4.03
N GLY A 85 10.84 12.04 3.85
CA GLY A 85 11.96 11.48 4.60
C GLY A 85 12.43 10.09 4.12
N GLY A 86 11.86 9.59 3.02
CA GLY A 86 12.24 8.34 2.37
C GLY A 86 11.61 7.08 2.99
N ALA A 87 11.64 5.99 2.23
CA ALA A 87 11.01 4.72 2.58
C ALA A 87 11.46 4.16 3.94
N THR A 88 12.76 4.25 4.25
CA THR A 88 13.32 3.71 5.51
C THR A 88 12.84 4.46 6.74
N ALA A 89 12.82 5.80 6.70
CA ALA A 89 12.35 6.61 7.83
C ALA A 89 10.86 6.38 8.08
N PHE A 90 10.08 6.26 7.00
CA PHE A 90 8.66 5.98 7.07
C PHE A 90 8.37 4.58 7.62
N GLN A 91 9.09 3.54 7.19
CA GLN A 91 8.98 2.19 7.76
C GLN A 91 9.24 2.19 9.28
N ARG A 92 10.27 2.90 9.74
CA ARG A 92 10.57 3.04 11.18
C ARG A 92 9.43 3.74 11.92
N ARG A 93 8.83 4.77 11.31
CA ARG A 93 7.67 5.47 11.88
C ARG A 93 6.46 4.53 11.99
N LEU A 94 6.14 3.79 10.93
CA LEU A 94 5.03 2.82 10.92
C LEU A 94 5.21 1.69 11.94
N LEU A 95 6.46 1.25 12.19
CA LEU A 95 6.76 0.23 13.19
C LEU A 95 6.26 0.62 14.59
N ARG A 96 6.42 1.87 14.96
CA ARG A 96 6.03 2.42 16.28
C ARG A 96 4.54 2.73 16.40
N MET A 97 3.78 2.64 15.31
CA MET A 97 2.37 3.01 15.28
C MET A 97 1.45 1.81 15.55
N PRO A 98 0.29 2.01 16.19
CA PRO A 98 -0.77 1.00 16.18
C PRO A 98 -1.28 0.77 14.75
N PRO A 99 -1.91 -0.39 14.45
CA PRO A 99 -2.33 -0.74 13.09
C PRO A 99 -3.13 0.33 12.36
N ARG A 100 -4.12 0.94 13.04
CA ARG A 100 -4.95 2.01 12.46
C ARG A 100 -4.14 3.25 12.11
N ALA A 101 -3.26 3.69 13.00
CA ALA A 101 -2.41 4.85 12.73
C ALA A 101 -1.42 4.57 11.60
N ALA A 102 -0.93 3.34 11.48
CA ALA A 102 -0.08 2.93 10.36
C ALA A 102 -0.85 2.97 9.03
N ALA A 103 -2.08 2.45 8.99
CA ALA A 103 -2.94 2.53 7.82
C ALA A 103 -3.24 3.98 7.41
N ARG A 104 -3.59 4.85 8.38
CA ARG A 104 -3.80 6.29 8.14
C ARG A 104 -2.55 6.99 7.63
N ALA A 105 -1.38 6.67 8.18
CA ALA A 105 -0.12 7.25 7.72
C ALA A 105 0.21 6.84 6.28
N LEU A 106 -0.07 5.59 5.90
CA LEU A 106 0.06 5.11 4.51
C LEU A 106 -0.92 5.84 3.58
N LEU A 107 -2.18 5.95 3.97
CA LEU A 107 -3.19 6.68 3.20
C LEU A 107 -2.86 8.16 3.06
N GLY A 108 -2.37 8.82 4.11
CA GLY A 108 -1.96 10.22 4.03
C GLY A 108 -0.72 10.45 3.15
N ALA A 109 0.23 9.51 3.14
CA ALA A 109 1.37 9.57 2.22
C ALA A 109 0.91 9.38 0.76
N PHE A 110 -0.09 8.52 0.55
CA PHE A 110 -0.68 8.26 -0.75
C PHE A 110 -1.50 9.45 -1.28
N ASP A 111 -2.37 10.03 -0.46
CA ASP A 111 -3.12 11.25 -0.79
C ASP A 111 -2.17 12.43 -1.10
N LEU A 112 -1.12 12.63 -0.29
CA LEU A 112 -0.12 13.65 -0.56
C LEU A 112 0.58 13.43 -1.91
N ARG A 113 0.86 12.17 -2.26
CA ARG A 113 1.44 11.82 -3.57
C ARG A 113 0.51 12.19 -4.71
N LEU A 114 -0.77 11.80 -4.63
CA LEU A 114 -1.78 12.09 -5.66
C LEU A 114 -1.89 13.60 -5.91
N ARG A 115 -1.85 14.41 -4.84
CA ARG A 115 -1.89 15.88 -4.95
C ARG A 115 -0.61 16.50 -5.49
N SER A 116 0.55 15.92 -5.18
CA SER A 116 1.86 16.47 -5.60
C SER A 116 2.16 16.21 -7.08
N ASP A 117 1.43 15.29 -7.71
CA ASP A 117 1.58 14.95 -9.13
C ASP A 117 0.22 14.58 -9.72
N PRO A 118 -0.59 15.59 -10.05
CA PRO A 118 -1.91 15.39 -10.66
C PRO A 118 -1.81 14.90 -12.11
N ARG A 119 -0.61 14.88 -12.69
CA ARG A 119 -0.36 14.18 -13.95
C ARG A 119 -0.34 12.69 -13.63
N ASN A 120 -1.55 12.13 -13.68
CA ASN A 120 -1.83 10.71 -13.55
C ASN A 120 -0.69 9.87 -14.19
N PRO A 121 0.07 9.08 -13.41
CA PRO A 121 1.09 8.20 -13.98
C PRO A 121 0.47 7.01 -14.73
N PHE A 122 -0.86 6.84 -14.64
CA PHE A 122 -1.58 5.70 -15.16
C PHE A 122 -2.62 6.18 -16.19
N PRO A 123 -2.30 6.19 -17.49
CA PRO A 123 -3.30 6.33 -18.56
C PRO A 123 -4.24 5.12 -18.63
#